data_AF-A0A7R7GDT2-F1
#
_entry.id   AF-A0A7R7GDT2-F1
#
_cell.length_a   1.000
_cell.length_b   1.000
_cell.length_c   1.000
_cell.angle_alpha   90.00
_cell.angle_beta   90.00
_cell.angle_gamma   90.00
#
_symmetry.space_group_name_H-M   'P 1'
#
loop_
_entity.id
_entity.type
_entity.pdbx_description
1 polymer ?
#
loop_
_entity_poly.entity_id
_entity_poly.type
_entity_poly.pdbx_seq_one_letter_code
_entity_poly.pdbx_strand_id
1 'polypeptide(L)' 'MISAFRRTFKDKLTGKDNMRCKFVVSLPASDNLDALESDLMALFATLNVTGKVVDKQKKDPNENVTGW' A
#
# COMPACT_ATOMS: atom_id res chain seq x y z
N MET A 1 -10.87 -2.97 11.72
CA MET A 1 -11.61 -2.95 10.43
C MET A 1 -10.60 -3.08 9.31
N ILE A 2 -10.89 -3.88 8.27
CA ILE A 2 -10.04 -4.01 7.08
C ILE A 2 -10.89 -3.71 5.86
N SER A 3 -10.48 -2.73 5.05
CA SER A 3 -11.09 -2.43 3.76
C SER A 3 -10.07 -2.66 2.65
N ALA A 4 -10.48 -3.33 1.58
CA ALA A 4 -9.62 -3.63 0.44
C ALA A 4 -10.24 -3.09 -0.85
N PHE A 5 -9.42 -2.42 -1.67
CA PHE A 5 -9.80 -1.96 -3.00
C PHE A 5 -8.85 -2.58 -4.02
N ARG A 6 -9.43 -3.12 -5.09
CA ARG A 6 -8.69 -3.75 -6.19
C ARG A 6 -9.05 -3.06 -7.50
N ARG A 7 -8.04 -2.69 -8.29
CA ARG A 7 -8.20 -2.20 -9.66
C ARG A 7 -7.24 -2.94 -10.59
N THR A 8 -7.78 -3.52 -11.65
CA THR A 8 -6.99 -4.03 -12.77
C THR A 8 -6.87 -2.96 -13.84
N PHE A 9 -5.71 -2.86 -14.48
CA PHE A 9 -5.49 -1.94 -15.57
C PHE A 9 -4.44 -2.50 -16.52
N LYS A 10 -4.55 -2.14 -17.79
CA LYS A 10 -3.53 -2.46 -18.79
C LYS A 10 -2.47 -1.37 -18.77
N ASP A 11 -1.22 -1.75 -18.55
CA ASP A 11 -0.10 -0.81 -18.63
C ASP A 11 0.10 -0.40 -20.09
N LYS A 12 0.11 0.91 -20.34
CA LYS A 12 0.26 1.48 -21.69
C LYS A 12 1.67 1.30 -22.25
N LEU A 13 2.69 1.17 -21.39
CA LEU A 13 4.07 1.02 -21.81
C LEU A 13 4.41 -0.43 -22.15
N THR A 14 4.04 -1.36 -21.26
CA THR A 14 4.39 -2.79 -21.43
C THR A 14 3.29 -3.61 -22.11
N GLY A 15 2.06 -3.08 -22.22
CA GLY A 15 0.89 -3.79 -22.73
C GLY A 15 0.38 -4.90 -21.80
N LYS A 16 0.97 -5.08 -20.61
CA LYS A 16 0.61 -6.14 -19.66
C LYS A 16 -0.56 -5.74 -18.77
N ASP A 17 -1.37 -6.71 -18.40
CA ASP A 17 -2.38 -6.54 -17.36
C ASP A 17 -1.72 -6.48 -15.98
N ASN A 18 -2.04 -5.42 -15.25
CA ASN A 18 -1.52 -5.15 -13.92
C ASN A 18 -2.67 -5.03 -12.92
N MET A 19 -2.37 -5.30 -11.65
CA MET A 19 -3.31 -5.14 -10.55
C MET A 19 -2.71 -4.18 -9.52
N ARG A 20 -3.52 -3.23 -9.05
CA ARG A 20 -3.23 -2.42 -7.87
C ARG A 20 -4.23 -2.75 -6.77
N CYS A 21 -3.69 -3.00 -5.58
CA CYS A 21 -4.46 -3.25 -4.38
C CYS A 21 -4.16 -2.17 -3.34
N LYS A 22 -5.20 -1.65 -2.69
CA LYS A 22 -5.09 -0.75 -1.54
C LYS A 22 -5.81 -1.37 -0.36
N PHE A 23 -5.06 -1.62 0.71
CA PHE A 23 -5.59 -2.10 1.98
C PHE A 23 -5.58 -0.97 2.99
N VAL A 24 -6.69 -0.80 3.71
CA VAL A 24 -6.82 0.13 4.82
C VAL A 24 -7.13 -0.69 6.05
N VAL A 25 -6.20 -0.68 7.01
CA VAL A 25 -6.29 -1.44 8.25
C VAL A 25 -6.35 -0.48 9.43
N SER A 26 -7.14 -0.84 10.45
CA SER A 26 -7.10 -0.18 11.76
C SER A 26 -6.29 -1.06 12.70
N LEU A 27 -5.26 -0.47 13.33
CA LEU A 27 -4.40 -1.14 14.29
C LEU A 27 -4.47 -0.41 15.65
N PRO A 28 -4.31 -1.11 16.77
CA PRO A 28 -4.06 -0.50 18.07
C PRO A 28 -2.87 0.47 18.04
N ALA A 29 -2.95 1.57 18.80
CA ALA A 29 -1.83 2.52 18.90
C ALA A 29 -0.58 1.96 19.59
N SER A 30 -0.70 0.80 20.25
CA SER A 30 0.40 0.06 20.87
C SER A 30 1.24 -0.74 19.87
N ASP A 31 0.78 -0.93 18.64
CA ASP A 31 1.46 -1.77 17.65
C ASP A 31 2.63 -1.02 17.01
N ASN A 32 3.73 -1.75 16.80
CA ASN A 32 4.91 -1.20 16.16
C ASN A 32 4.74 -1.17 14.63
N LEU A 33 4.39 0.01 14.10
CA LEU A 33 4.18 0.21 12.67
C LEU A 33 5.46 0.01 11.85
N ASP A 34 6.62 0.37 12.39
CA ASP A 34 7.91 0.23 11.69
C ASP A 34 8.27 -1.25 11.49
N ALA A 35 8.00 -2.09 12.49
CA ALA A 35 8.17 -3.55 12.38
C ALA A 35 7.22 -4.15 11.35
N LEU A 36 5.94 -3.74 11.39
CA LEU A 36 4.94 -4.17 10.41
C LEU A 36 5.31 -3.77 8.98
N GLU A 37 5.83 -2.56 8.79
CA GLU A 37 6.29 -2.09 7.48
C GLU A 37 7.44 -2.94 6.96
N SER A 38 8.43 -3.24 7.81
CA SER A 38 9.54 -4.13 7.45
C SER A 38 9.06 -5.52 7.01
N ASP A 39 8.14 -6.13 7.77
CA ASP A 39 7.58 -7.44 7.46
C ASP A 39 6.78 -7.44 6.14
N LEU A 40 6.00 -6.39 5.89
CA LEU A 40 5.26 -6.22 4.64
C LEU A 40 6.18 -6.00 3.44
N MET A 41 7.26 -5.22 3.60
CA MET A 41 8.25 -5.03 2.55
C MET A 41 8.99 -6.32 2.20
N ALA A 42 9.34 -7.12 3.21
CA ALA A 42 9.89 -8.46 3.00
C ALA A 42 8.92 -9.35 2.23
N LEU A 43 7.63 -9.36 2.63
CA LEU A 43 6.59 -10.11 1.91
C LEU A 43 6.45 -9.64 0.45
N PHE A 44 6.44 -8.33 0.19
CA PHE A 44 6.35 -7.78 -1.16
C PHE A 44 7.51 -8.25 -2.04
N ALA A 45 8.73 -8.28 -1.51
CA ALA A 45 9.88 -8.82 -2.21
C ALA A 45 9.71 -10.31 -2.55
N THR A 46 9.21 -11.13 -1.62
CA THR A 46 8.95 -12.57 -1.89
C THR A 46 7.90 -12.80 -2.98
N LEU A 47 6.90 -11.92 -3.06
CA LEU A 47 5.82 -11.99 -4.05
C LEU A 47 6.17 -11.29 -5.37
N ASN A 48 7.36 -10.68 -5.47
CA ASN A 48 7.80 -9.86 -6.59
C ASN A 48 6.78 -8.75 -6.95
N VAL A 49 6.24 -8.10 -5.92
CA VAL A 49 5.35 -6.95 -6.05
C VAL A 49 5.98 -5.71 -5.45
N THR A 50 5.50 -4.54 -5.87
CA THR A 50 5.91 -3.26 -5.30
C THR A 50 4.78 -2.67 -4.49
N GLY A 51 5.09 -2.08 -3.34
CA GLY A 51 4.09 -1.47 -2.46
C GLY A 51 4.69 -0.43 -1.52
N LYS A 52 3.82 0.20 -0.74
CA LYS A 52 4.18 1.11 0.36
C LYS A 52 3.17 1.00 1.49
N VAL A 53 3.63 1.24 2.71
CA VAL A 53 2.78 1.39 3.90
C VAL A 53 2.64 2.89 4.19
N VAL A 54 1.45 3.33 4.60
CA VAL A 54 1.19 4.74 4.90
C VAL A 54 0.46 4.82 6.24
N ASP A 55 1.09 5.47 7.21
CA ASP A 55 0.45 5.85 8.46
C ASP A 55 -0.40 7.10 8.25
N LYS A 56 -1.73 6.94 8.32
CA LYS A 56 -2.66 8.06 8.16
C LYS A 56 -2.72 9.03 9.36
N GLN A 57 -2.14 8.67 10.50
CA GLN A 57 -2.07 9.56 11.66
C GLN A 57 -0.90 10.54 11.54
N LYS A 58 0.18 10.11 10.88
CA LYS A 58 1.28 10.97 10.47
C LYS A 58 0.91 11.66 9.16
N LYS A 59 0.26 12.82 9.27
CA LYS A 59 -0.03 13.68 8.11
C LYS A 59 1.29 14.09 7.45
N ASP A 60 1.58 13.52 6.28
CA ASP A 60 2.60 14.06 5.39
C ASP A 60 2.06 15.37 4.77
N PRO A 61 2.82 16.48 4.74
CA PRO A 61 2.33 17.77 4.24
C PRO A 61 1.83 17.74 2.79
N ASN A 62 2.17 16.70 2.01
CA ASN A 62 1.78 16.51 0.61
C ASN A 62 0.73 15.40 0.39
N GLU A 63 0.00 14.96 1.42
CA GLU A 63 -0.93 13.80 1.36
C GLU A 63 -2.06 13.95 0.29
N ASN A 64 -2.37 15.18 -0.14
CA ASN A 64 -3.39 15.45 -1.17
C ASN A 64 -2.84 15.59 -2.61
N VAL A 65 -1.54 15.47 -2.85
CA VAL A 65 -0.98 15.54 -4.21
C VAL A 65 -0.90 14.13 -4.81
N THR A 66 -2.03 13.48 -4.94
CA THR A 66 -2.35 12.55 -6.04
C THR A 66 -3.83 12.21 -5.92
N GLY A 67 -4.66 13.06 -6.53
CA GLY A 67 -5.97 12.63 -6.99
C GLY A 67 -5.81 11.32 -7.77
N TRP A 68 -6.69 10.37 -7.48
CA TRP A 68 -6.71 9.05 -8.10
C TRP A 68 -6.92 9.09 -9.61
#